data_AF-A0A958V130-F1
#
_entry.id   AF-A0A958V130-F1
#
_cell.length_a   1.000
_cell.length_b   1.000
_cell.length_c   1.000
_cell.angle_alpha   90.00
_cell.angle_beta   90.00
_cell.angle_gamma   90.00
#
_symmetry.space_group_name_H-M   'P 1'
#
loop_
_entity.id
_entity.type
_entity.pdbx_description
1 polymer ?
#
loop_
_entity_poly.entity_id
_entity_poly.type
_entity_poly.pdbx_seq_one_letter_code
_entity_poly.pdbx_strand_id
1 'polypeptide(L)' 'FCDNVTSHIMRRTAITTMLSLEKSETAVRKNSGHSANSISFHRYIQFSQAYLDSEIEGVFSKLQG' A
#
# COMPACT_ATOMS: atom_id res chain seq x y z
N PHE A 1 -2.79 -25.49 -0.48
CA PHE A 1 -2.28 -24.17 -0.08
C PHE A 1 -3.08 -23.09 -0.80
N CYS A 2 -4.37 -22.90 -0.46
CA CYS A 2 -5.17 -21.77 -0.95
C CYS A 2 -6.54 -21.61 -0.26
N ASP A 3 -6.86 -22.34 0.82
CA ASP A 3 -8.19 -22.22 1.44
C ASP A 3 -8.26 -21.17 2.56
N ASN A 4 -7.11 -20.72 3.08
CA ASN A 4 -7.06 -19.78 4.22
C ASN A 4 -6.82 -18.31 3.84
N VAL A 5 -6.52 -18.02 2.57
CA VAL A 5 -6.34 -16.64 2.09
C VAL A 5 -7.48 -16.31 1.14
N THR A 6 -8.50 -15.64 1.65
CA THR A 6 -9.63 -15.24 0.81
C THR A 6 -9.16 -14.25 -0.26
N SER A 7 -9.85 -14.22 -1.41
CA SER A 7 -9.59 -13.25 -2.48
C SER A 7 -9.51 -11.80 -1.97
N HIS A 8 -10.28 -11.48 -0.93
CA HIS A 8 -10.22 -10.18 -0.24
C HIS A 8 -8.86 -9.93 0.42
N ILE A 9 -8.29 -10.91 1.12
CA ILE A 9 -6.96 -10.80 1.73
C ILE A 9 -5.89 -10.68 0.65
N MET A 10 -5.97 -11.48 -0.42
CA MET A 10 -5.02 -11.39 -1.54
C MET A 10 -5.05 -10.01 -2.18
N ARG A 11 -6.24 -9.45 -2.45
CA ARG A 11 -6.41 -8.12 -3.04
C ARG A 11 -5.84 -7.04 -2.14
N ARG A 12 -6.11 -7.09 -0.83
CA ARG A 12 -5.52 -6.16 0.15
C ARG A 12 -4.00 -6.25 0.13
N THR A 13 -3.45 -7.45 0.25
CA THR A 13 -1.99 -7.66 0.30
C THR A 13 -1.34 -7.14 -0.98
N ALA A 14 -1.86 -7.50 -2.16
CA ALA A 14 -1.30 -7.06 -3.42
C ALA A 14 -1.33 -5.52 -3.56
N ILE A 15 -2.43 -4.86 -3.21
CA ILE A 15 -2.55 -3.41 -3.32
C ILE A 15 -1.62 -2.71 -2.32
N THR A 16 -1.62 -3.11 -1.05
CA THR A 16 -0.74 -2.52 -0.04
C THR A 16 0.73 -2.73 -0.40
N THR A 17 1.12 -3.91 -0.87
CA THR A 17 2.50 -4.17 -1.33
C THR A 17 2.87 -3.30 -2.52
N MET A 18 1.99 -3.12 -3.52
CA MET A 18 2.27 -2.23 -4.65
C MET A 18 2.46 -0.78 -4.21
N LEU A 19 1.68 -0.29 -3.25
CA LEU A 19 1.82 1.07 -2.70
C LEU A 19 3.13 1.25 -1.92
N SER A 20 3.56 0.22 -1.18
CA SER A 20 4.85 0.23 -0.48
C SER A 20 6.05 0.18 -1.44
N LEU A 21 5.94 -0.53 -2.57
CA LEU A 21 7.02 -0.69 -3.56
C LEU A 21 7.06 0.43 -4.62
N GLU A 22 6.83 1.68 -4.19
CA GLU A 22 6.98 2.91 -4.99
C GLU A 22 6.11 3.01 -6.26
N LYS A 23 5.01 2.24 -6.37
CA LYS A 23 4.06 2.48 -7.45
C LYS A 23 3.20 3.69 -7.11
N SER A 24 3.09 4.63 -8.06
CA SER A 24 2.21 5.81 -7.91
C SER A 24 0.79 5.37 -7.54
N GLU A 25 0.19 6.03 -6.55
CA GLU A 25 -1.17 5.74 -6.08
C GLU A 25 -2.17 5.73 -7.25
N THR A 26 -2.02 6.66 -8.18
CA THR A 26 -2.87 6.75 -9.38
C THR A 26 -2.75 5.51 -10.26
N ALA A 27 -1.54 4.96 -10.42
CA ALA A 27 -1.32 3.74 -11.19
C ALA A 27 -1.89 2.51 -10.47
N VAL A 28 -1.67 2.37 -9.16
CA VAL A 28 -2.20 1.25 -8.36
C VAL A 28 -3.73 1.29 -8.32
N ARG A 29 -4.34 2.47 -8.19
CA ARG A 29 -5.79 2.67 -8.23
C ARG A 29 -6.39 2.24 -9.57
N LYS A 30 -5.78 2.67 -10.67
CA LYS A 30 -6.21 2.31 -12.04
C LYS A 30 -6.09 0.80 -12.27
N ASN A 31 -4.96 0.20 -11.90
CA ASN A 31 -4.70 -1.23 -12.11
C ASN A 31 -5.55 -2.14 -11.23
N SER A 32 -5.92 -1.69 -10.03
CA SER A 32 -6.77 -2.46 -9.11
C SER A 32 -8.27 -2.29 -9.34
N GLY A 33 -8.67 -1.42 -10.29
CA GLY A 33 -10.07 -1.17 -10.63
C GLY A 33 -10.85 -0.36 -9.60
N HIS A 34 -10.17 0.41 -8.75
CA HIS A 34 -10.82 1.24 -7.73
C HIS A 34 -11.18 2.63 -8.27
N SER A 35 -12.36 3.10 -7.90
CA SER A 35 -12.77 4.49 -8.10
C SER A 35 -11.92 5.45 -7.27
N ALA A 36 -11.87 6.74 -7.66
CA ALA A 36 -11.19 7.78 -6.88
C ALA A 36 -11.67 7.87 -5.42
N ASN A 37 -12.97 7.66 -5.17
CA ASN A 37 -13.56 7.79 -3.83
C ASN A 37 -13.70 6.44 -3.10
N SER A 38 -12.89 5.44 -3.45
CA SER A 38 -13.02 4.11 -2.87
C SER A 38 -12.53 4.08 -1.41
N ILE A 39 -13.46 3.83 -0.48
CA ILE A 39 -13.16 3.67 0.94
C ILE A 39 -12.18 2.51 1.18
N SER A 40 -12.37 1.38 0.49
CA SER A 40 -11.47 0.21 0.60
C SER A 40 -10.07 0.54 0.12
N PHE A 41 -9.94 1.29 -0.98
CA PHE A 41 -8.65 1.72 -1.50
C PHE A 41 -7.94 2.68 -0.54
N HIS A 42 -8.64 3.67 0.02
CA HIS A 42 -8.07 4.57 1.03
C HIS A 42 -7.53 3.82 2.25
N ARG A 43 -8.19 2.73 2.64
CA ARG A 43 -7.73 1.89 3.75
C ARG A 43 -6.43 1.16 3.40
N TYR A 44 -6.25 0.74 2.15
CA TYR A 44 -5.00 0.12 1.70
C TYR A 44 -3.83 1.13 1.68
N ILE A 45 -4.10 2.39 1.35
CA ILE A 45 -3.14 3.49 1.46
C ILE A 45 -2.71 3.68 2.92
N GLN A 46 -3.66 3.71 3.85
CA GLN A 46 -3.36 3.82 5.28
C GLN A 46 -2.50 2.65 5.79
N PHE A 47 -2.70 1.44 5.27
CA PHE A 47 -1.84 0.30 5.64
C PHE A 47 -0.40 0.45 5.10
N SER A 48 -0.21 1.02 3.92
CA SER A 48 1.13 1.31 3.41
C SER A 48 1.79 2.51 4.09
N GLN A 49 1.03 3.39 4.75
CA GLN A 49 1.56 4.59 5.39
C GLN A 49 2.60 4.25 6.48
N ALA A 50 2.33 3.24 7.33
CA ALA A 50 3.27 2.83 8.36
C ALA A 50 4.64 2.38 7.81
N TYR A 51 4.64 1.79 6.60
CA TYR A 51 5.88 1.46 5.91
C TYR A 51 6.62 2.72 5.45
N LEU A 52 5.90 3.65 4.80
CA LEU A 52 6.47 4.91 4.35
C LEU A 52 7.04 5.74 5.51
N ASP A 53 6.35 5.78 6.65
CA ASP A 53 6.80 6.48 7.84
C ASP A 53 8.15 5.93 8.33
N SER A 54 8.32 4.60 8.31
CA SER A 54 9.60 3.96 8.70
C SER A 54 10.75 4.26 7.72
N GLU A 55 10.46 4.34 6.42
CA GLU A 55 11.44 4.72 5.41
C GLU A 55 11.85 6.20 5.58
N ILE A 56 10.88 7.08 5.86
CA ILE A 56 11.13 8.51 6.13
C ILE A 56 12.00 8.68 7.38
N GLU A 57 11.70 7.97 8.46
CA GLU A 57 12.50 8.00 9.69
C GLU A 57 13.94 7.51 9.46
N GLY A 58 14.11 6.46 8.64
CA GLY A 58 15.42 5.97 8.22
C GLY A 58 16.21 6.98 7.38
N VAL A 59 15.54 7.69 6.47
CA VAL A 59 16.15 8.78 5.69
C VAL A 59 16.52 9.95 6.59
N PHE A 60 15.61 10.35 7.49
CA PHE A 60 15.83 11.44 8.44
C PHE A 60 17.04 11.18 9.34
N SER A 61 17.16 9.95 9.88
CA SER A 61 18.30 9.54 10.70
C SER A 61 19.64 9.64 9.96
N LYS A 62 19.66 9.36 8.65
CA LYS A 62 20.86 9.53 7.81
C LYS A 62 21.19 10.99 7.52
N LEU A 63 20.18 11.86 7.48
CA LEU A 63 20.35 13.29 7.26
C LEU A 63 20.79 14.04 8.53
N GLN A 64 20.46 13.52 9.71
CA GLN A 64 20.88 14.07 11.01
C GLN A 64 22.30 13.65 11.45
N GLY A 65 23.12 13.13 10.54
CA GLY A 65 24.51 12.74 10.79
C GLY A 65 25.32 13.76 11.57
#